data_AF-A0A9Q1LZY6-F1
#
_entry.id   AF-A0A9Q1LZY6-F1
#
_cell.length_a   1.000
_cell.length_b   1.000
_cell.length_c   1.000
_cell.angle_alpha   90.00
_cell.angle_beta   90.00
_cell.angle_gamma   90.00
#
_symmetry.space_group_name_H-M   'P 1'
#
loop_
_entity.id
_entity.type
_entity.pdbx_description
1 polymer ?
#
loop_
_entity_poly.entity_id
_entity_poly.type
_entity_poly.pdbx_seq_one_letter_code
_entity_poly.pdbx_strand_id
1 'polypeptide(L)'
;MLSSMNLPDGIQRRRTAVDELNMQSIFVESYVICAEVRGFQHDGSLHLQARSQKYGKHFHHLDQYGVDLIFGCNGFIWVGEHIDVEDAMVEDQVNKSDPQNTNAASLLGSSEEPTYTPLETRQYTCRIANAITVFSALSFMVNLEAVMETVTLSLSLNLGVHEMLEAEFHVRVAVQEAERRSTSSRRK
;
A
#
# COMPACT_ATOMS: atom_id res chain seq x y z
N MET A 1 13.38 -14.46 15.05
CA MET A 1 12.27 -13.63 14.54
C MET A 1 12.74 -12.37 13.80
N LEU A 2 13.76 -11.65 14.27
CA LEU A 2 14.24 -10.38 13.65
C LEU A 2 15.06 -10.48 12.36
N SER A 3 15.39 -11.69 11.92
CA SER A 3 16.14 -11.87 10.68
C SER A 3 15.34 -11.47 9.45
N SER A 4 14.02 -11.42 9.52
CA SER A 4 13.14 -11.27 8.35
C SER A 4 12.72 -9.83 8.05
N MET A 5 13.37 -8.83 8.67
CA MET A 5 13.06 -7.40 8.50
C MET A 5 14.33 -6.59 8.21
N ASN A 6 14.18 -5.41 7.63
CA ASN A 6 15.22 -4.40 7.57
C ASN A 6 15.21 -3.58 8.88
N LEU A 7 16.40 -3.28 9.42
CA LEU A 7 16.50 -2.36 10.57
C LEU A 7 16.46 -0.92 10.06
N PRO A 8 16.01 0.04 10.88
CA PRO A 8 15.91 1.46 10.50
C PRO A 8 17.25 2.03 10.02
N ASP A 9 18.36 1.48 10.50
CA ASP A 9 19.73 1.83 10.11
C ASP A 9 20.06 1.48 8.65
N GLY A 10 19.23 0.69 7.95
CA GLY A 10 19.46 0.22 6.58
C GLY A 10 20.63 -0.77 6.42
N ILE A 11 21.52 -0.84 7.41
CA ILE A 11 22.74 -1.64 7.40
C ILE A 11 22.42 -3.12 7.65
N GLN A 12 22.93 -3.97 6.76
CA GLN A 12 22.91 -5.41 6.95
C GLN A 12 23.96 -5.84 8.00
N ARG A 13 23.57 -5.77 9.29
CA ARG A 13 24.40 -6.22 10.42
C ARG A 13 23.82 -7.42 11.15
N ARG A 14 24.69 -8.14 11.87
CA ARG A 14 24.27 -9.20 12.80
C ARG A 14 23.37 -8.59 13.88
N ARG A 15 22.20 -9.21 14.08
CA ARG A 15 21.22 -8.78 15.08
C ARG A 15 21.76 -9.03 16.49
N THR A 16 21.50 -8.09 17.39
CA THR A 16 21.96 -8.10 18.79
C THR A 16 20.76 -8.25 19.74
N ALA A 17 21.02 -8.65 20.98
CA ALA A 17 19.97 -8.74 22.02
C ALA A 17 19.29 -7.39 22.33
N VAL A 18 19.98 -6.28 22.06
CA VAL A 18 19.42 -4.92 22.19
C VAL A 18 18.36 -4.67 21.11
N ASP A 19 18.57 -5.16 19.89
CA ASP A 19 17.58 -5.06 18.81
C ASP A 19 16.31 -5.88 19.13
N GLU A 20 16.45 -6.98 19.88
CA GLU A 20 15.31 -7.78 20.38
C GLU A 20 14.46 -7.04 21.41
N LEU A 21 15.10 -6.37 22.37
CA LEU A 21 14.41 -5.58 23.38
C LEU A 21 13.74 -4.34 22.81
N ASN A 22 14.30 -3.78 21.73
CA ASN A 22 13.80 -2.58 21.08
C ASN A 22 12.76 -2.85 19.97
N MET A 23 12.24 -4.08 19.81
CA MET A 23 11.24 -4.34 18.77
C MET A 23 10.00 -3.43 18.89
N GLN A 24 9.59 -3.09 20.11
CA GLN A 24 8.45 -2.20 20.36
C GLN A 24 8.69 -0.74 19.96
N SER A 25 9.96 -0.31 19.79
CA SER A 25 10.26 1.02 19.24
C SER A 25 10.25 1.04 17.71
N ILE A 26 10.27 -0.14 17.07
CA ILE A 26 10.27 -0.28 15.61
C ILE A 26 8.85 -0.59 15.11
N PHE A 27 8.16 -1.53 15.76
CA PHE A 27 6.77 -1.87 15.49
C PHE A 27 5.96 -1.73 16.76
N VAL A 28 5.02 -0.79 16.75
CA VAL A 28 4.04 -0.66 17.81
C VAL A 28 2.84 -1.55 17.47
N GLU A 29 2.14 -2.02 18.50
CA GLU A 29 0.87 -2.72 18.32
C GLU A 29 -0.09 -1.90 17.44
N SER A 30 -0.87 -2.59 16.62
CA SER A 30 -1.78 -2.00 15.62
C SER A 30 -1.13 -1.36 14.38
N TYR A 31 0.19 -1.45 14.21
CA TYR A 31 0.82 -1.07 12.94
C TYR A 31 0.45 -2.04 11.83
N VAL A 32 0.14 -1.49 10.65
CA VAL A 32 -0.06 -2.27 9.43
C VAL A 32 1.28 -2.38 8.71
N ILE A 33 1.65 -3.61 8.33
CA ILE A 33 2.88 -3.88 7.59
C ILE A 33 2.56 -4.54 6.25
N CYS A 34 3.32 -4.19 5.23
CA CYS A 34 3.36 -4.98 4.00
C CYS A 34 4.48 -6.02 4.12
N ALA A 35 4.15 -7.29 3.89
CA ALA A 35 5.08 -8.40 4.00
C ALA A 35 4.77 -9.50 2.98
N GLU A 36 5.80 -10.27 2.63
CA GLU A 36 5.67 -11.45 1.78
C GLU A 36 5.73 -12.74 2.60
N VAL A 37 5.07 -13.79 2.12
CA VAL A 37 5.13 -15.12 2.74
C VAL A 37 6.39 -15.82 2.24
N ARG A 38 7.37 -15.98 3.13
CA ARG A 38 8.64 -16.65 2.82
C ARG A 38 8.54 -18.18 2.92
N GLY A 39 7.68 -18.67 3.80
CA GLY A 39 7.50 -20.10 3.99
C GLY A 39 6.37 -20.45 4.95
N PHE A 40 6.05 -21.74 4.97
CA PHE A 40 5.05 -22.34 5.83
C PHE A 40 5.76 -23.20 6.87
N GLN A 41 5.33 -23.10 8.12
CA GLN A 41 5.82 -23.96 9.19
C GLN A 41 4.97 -25.24 9.28
N HIS A 42 5.48 -26.25 9.98
CA HIS A 42 4.79 -27.54 10.14
C HIS A 42 3.46 -27.45 10.88
N ASP A 43 3.26 -26.41 11.68
CA ASP A 43 2.02 -26.11 12.40
C ASP A 43 0.99 -25.33 11.55
N GLY A 44 1.33 -25.02 10.30
CA GLY A 44 0.51 -24.21 9.40
C GLY A 44 0.69 -22.70 9.58
N SER A 45 1.55 -22.24 10.48
CA SER A 45 1.86 -20.81 10.62
C SER A 45 2.67 -20.28 9.44
N LEU A 46 2.46 -18.99 9.13
CA LEU A 46 3.16 -18.31 8.04
C LEU A 46 4.42 -17.62 8.57
N HIS A 47 5.54 -17.84 7.88
CA HIS A 47 6.76 -17.07 8.11
C HIS A 47 6.81 -15.88 7.15
N LEU A 48 6.64 -14.68 7.69
CA LEU A 48 6.60 -13.43 6.94
C LEU A 48 7.96 -12.74 6.84
N GLN A 49 8.17 -12.01 5.75
CA GLN A 49 9.36 -11.21 5.50
C GLN A 49 8.95 -9.80 5.02
N ALA A 50 9.48 -8.77 5.69
CA ALA A 50 9.22 -7.36 5.37
C ALA A 50 10.53 -6.70 4.89
N ARG A 51 11.03 -7.19 3.75
CA ARG A 51 12.29 -6.70 3.13
C ARG A 51 12.09 -6.06 1.75
N SER A 52 10.88 -6.12 1.20
CA SER A 52 10.63 -5.73 -0.19
C SER A 52 10.55 -4.22 -0.34
N GLN A 53 11.50 -3.65 -1.09
CA GLN A 53 11.46 -2.26 -1.54
C GLN A 53 10.46 -2.12 -2.71
N LYS A 54 9.35 -1.46 -2.40
CA LYS A 54 8.43 -0.63 -3.20
C LYS A 54 7.94 -1.03 -4.61
N TYR A 55 8.43 -2.08 -5.27
CA TYR A 55 8.12 -2.31 -6.70
C TYR A 55 7.65 -3.73 -7.03
N GLY A 56 6.78 -4.30 -6.19
CA GLY A 56 6.09 -5.54 -6.51
C GLY A 56 4.89 -5.32 -7.44
N LYS A 57 4.42 -6.38 -8.13
CA LYS A 57 3.22 -6.35 -9.01
C LYS A 57 1.92 -5.89 -8.32
N HIS A 58 1.92 -5.88 -6.99
CA HIS A 58 0.77 -5.53 -6.15
C HIS A 58 0.78 -4.06 -5.72
N PHE A 59 1.87 -3.33 -5.97
CA PHE A 59 2.02 -1.92 -5.64
C PHE A 59 1.71 -1.10 -6.89
N HIS A 60 0.76 -0.18 -6.75
CA HIS A 60 0.33 0.69 -7.83
C HIS A 60 0.39 2.13 -7.36
N HIS A 61 1.30 2.89 -7.97
CA HIS A 61 1.30 4.33 -7.84
C HIS A 61 0.28 4.91 -8.83
N LEU A 62 -0.64 5.73 -8.33
CA LEU A 62 -1.65 6.42 -9.12
C LEU A 62 -1.29 7.91 -9.17
N ASP A 63 -0.30 8.26 -9.99
CA ASP A 63 0.30 9.60 -10.10
C ASP A 63 -0.78 10.68 -10.25
N GLN A 64 -1.77 10.41 -11.10
CA GLN A 64 -2.89 11.30 -11.39
C GLN A 64 -3.77 11.65 -10.18
N TYR A 65 -3.69 10.87 -9.10
CA TYR A 65 -4.45 11.08 -7.87
C TYR A 65 -3.56 11.33 -6.65
N GLY A 66 -2.23 11.20 -6.78
CA GLY A 66 -1.30 11.28 -5.65
C GLY A 66 -1.54 10.20 -4.60
N VAL A 67 -1.99 9.01 -5.02
CA VAL A 67 -2.40 7.92 -4.13
C VAL A 67 -1.65 6.64 -4.49
N ASP A 68 -1.24 5.89 -3.47
CA ASP A 68 -0.72 4.54 -3.59
C ASP A 68 -1.80 3.50 -3.23
N LEU A 69 -1.85 2.45 -4.04
CA LEU A 69 -2.78 1.33 -3.90
C LEU A 69 -2.01 0.01 -3.85
N ILE A 70 -2.21 -0.75 -2.77
CA ILE A 70 -1.56 -2.04 -2.55
C ILE A 70 -2.59 -3.16 -2.43
N PHE A 71 -2.54 -4.14 -3.33
CA PHE A 71 -3.39 -5.34 -3.28
C PHE A 71 -2.71 -6.50 -2.54
N GLY A 72 -3.10 -6.76 -1.30
CA GLY A 72 -2.68 -7.96 -0.58
C GLY A 72 -3.38 -9.23 -1.09
N CYS A 73 -2.61 -10.30 -1.30
CA CYS A 73 -3.16 -11.60 -1.70
C CYS A 73 -4.05 -12.25 -0.62
N ASN A 74 -4.02 -11.73 0.60
CA ASN A 74 -4.87 -12.12 1.73
C ASN A 74 -6.22 -11.39 1.76
N GLY A 75 -6.51 -10.54 0.76
CA GLY A 75 -7.74 -9.76 0.68
C GLY A 75 -7.68 -8.42 1.42
N PHE A 76 -6.60 -8.13 2.15
CA PHE A 76 -6.36 -6.79 2.69
C PHE A 76 -5.85 -5.88 1.58
N ILE A 77 -6.47 -4.72 1.43
CA ILE A 77 -6.11 -3.72 0.43
C ILE A 77 -5.78 -2.43 1.19
N TRP A 78 -4.66 -1.81 0.85
CA TRP A 78 -4.24 -0.55 1.44
C TRP A 78 -4.32 0.57 0.40
N VAL A 79 -4.86 1.71 0.79
CA VAL A 79 -5.00 2.91 -0.04
C VAL A 79 -4.51 4.10 0.80
N GLY A 80 -3.61 4.91 0.28
CA GLY A 80 -3.09 6.07 1.02
C GLY A 80 -2.41 7.09 0.14
N GLU A 81 -2.10 8.26 0.70
CA GLU A 81 -1.30 9.28 0.02
C GLU A 81 0.05 8.69 -0.45
N HIS A 82 0.47 9.06 -1.66
CA HIS A 82 1.79 8.70 -2.15
C HIS A 82 2.85 9.44 -1.37
N ILE A 83 3.87 8.70 -0.92
CA ILE A 83 5.03 9.27 -0.24
C ILE A 83 6.27 8.92 -1.05
N ASP A 84 6.88 9.95 -1.64
CA ASP A 84 8.23 9.88 -2.19
C ASP A 84 9.18 9.50 -1.05
N VAL A 85 9.70 8.28 -1.11
CA VAL A 85 10.81 7.90 -0.25
C VAL A 85 12.02 7.95 -1.15
N GLU A 86 12.82 9.00 -1.01
CA GLU A 86 14.13 9.04 -1.63
C GLU A 86 14.90 7.80 -1.19
N ASP A 87 15.37 7.01 -2.15
CA ASP A 87 16.15 5.82 -1.90
C ASP A 87 17.45 6.23 -1.19
N ALA A 88 17.51 6.02 0.12
CA ALA A 88 18.77 5.99 0.86
C ALA A 88 19.56 4.71 0.50
N MET A 89 19.78 4.47 -0.79
CA MET A 89 20.78 3.51 -1.25
C MET A 89 22.13 4.21 -1.16
N VAL A 90 22.79 4.06 -0.01
CA VAL A 90 24.24 4.28 0.08
C VAL A 90 24.87 3.24 -0.84
N GLU A 91 25.28 3.66 -2.03
CA GLU A 91 26.16 2.88 -2.88
C GLU A 91 27.42 2.51 -2.07
N ASP A 92 27.80 1.24 -2.15
CA ASP A 92 28.89 0.62 -1.42
C ASP A 92 30.24 1.22 -1.86
N GLN A 93 30.59 2.42 -1.36
CA GLN A 93 31.91 3.01 -1.52
C GLN A 93 32.78 2.69 -0.30
N VAL A 94 33.56 1.63 -0.47
CA VAL A 94 34.76 1.32 0.32
C VAL A 94 35.70 2.53 0.30
N ASN A 95 35.66 3.39 1.34
CA ASN A 95 36.83 3.95 2.04
C ASN A 95 36.49 5.06 3.06
N LYS A 96 36.94 4.80 4.30
CA LYS A 96 37.45 5.75 5.33
C LYS A 96 36.49 6.70 6.08
N SER A 97 36.30 6.34 7.36
CA SER A 97 36.39 7.17 8.59
C SER A 97 35.56 8.46 8.69
N ASP A 98 34.43 8.41 9.39
CA ASP A 98 34.23 8.94 10.77
C ASP A 98 32.75 8.79 11.19
N PRO A 99 32.42 8.44 12.45
CA PRO A 99 31.04 8.28 12.89
C PRO A 99 30.50 9.62 13.39
N GLN A 100 29.96 10.43 12.48
CA GLN A 100 29.07 11.54 12.86
C GLN A 100 27.71 11.40 12.18
N ASN A 101 26.80 10.85 12.97
CA ASN A 101 25.43 11.34 13.11
C ASN A 101 24.64 11.55 11.82
N THR A 102 24.28 10.47 11.13
CA THR A 102 23.15 10.48 10.19
C THR A 102 21.93 9.97 10.94
N ASN A 103 21.04 10.90 11.25
CA ASN A 103 19.82 10.70 12.00
C ASN A 103 18.93 9.65 11.31
N ALA A 104 18.88 8.43 11.84
CA ALA A 104 17.89 7.40 11.53
C ALA A 104 16.48 7.75 12.07
N ALA A 105 16.20 9.05 12.26
CA ALA A 105 14.93 9.60 12.72
C ALA A 105 14.02 10.05 11.55
N SER A 106 14.48 9.97 10.30
CA SER A 106 13.63 10.30 9.14
C SER A 106 12.58 9.24 8.80
N LEU A 107 12.68 8.03 9.38
CA LEU A 107 11.63 6.99 9.28
C LEU A 107 10.51 7.15 10.31
N LEU A 108 10.71 7.97 11.35
CA LEU A 108 9.68 8.35 12.32
C LEU A 108 9.78 9.86 12.57
N GLY A 109 9.14 10.62 11.67
CA GLY A 109 8.70 12.01 11.87
C GLY A 109 9.60 12.86 12.75
N SER A 110 10.61 13.48 12.16
CA SER A 110 11.13 14.73 12.72
C SER A 110 9.97 15.71 12.87
N SER A 111 9.98 16.44 13.98
CA SER A 111 9.07 17.51 14.37
C SER A 111 8.78 18.52 13.27
N GLU A 112 7.87 18.16 12.38
CA GLU A 112 7.25 19.02 11.38
C GLU A 112 5.76 19.08 11.75
N GLU A 113 5.19 20.28 11.74
CA GLU A 113 3.76 20.52 11.82
C GLU A 113 2.99 19.44 11.03
N PRO A 114 1.86 18.91 11.51
CA PRO A 114 1.18 17.80 10.85
C PRO A 114 0.88 18.18 9.40
N THR A 115 1.71 17.68 8.47
CA THR A 115 1.51 17.86 7.03
C THR A 115 0.22 17.15 6.69
N TYR A 116 -0.83 17.95 6.52
CA TYR A 116 -2.15 17.41 6.34
C TYR A 116 -2.34 16.97 4.90
N THR A 117 -2.72 15.71 4.70
CA THR A 117 -3.06 15.20 3.38
C THR A 117 -4.11 16.12 2.72
N PRO A 118 -3.85 16.64 1.51
CA PRO A 118 -4.76 17.53 0.81
C PRO A 118 -6.18 16.96 0.72
N LEU A 119 -7.19 17.84 0.75
CA LEU A 119 -8.60 17.43 0.67
C LEU A 119 -8.87 16.61 -0.60
N GLU A 120 -8.29 17.02 -1.72
CA GLU A 120 -8.42 16.32 -3.00
C GLU A 120 -7.87 14.89 -2.93
N THR A 121 -6.63 14.70 -2.43
CA THR A 121 -6.04 13.37 -2.23
C THR A 121 -6.91 12.50 -1.33
N ARG A 122 -7.42 13.05 -0.21
CA ARG A 122 -8.32 12.30 0.69
C ARG A 122 -9.62 11.89 0.00
N GLN A 123 -10.19 12.76 -0.84
CA GLN A 123 -11.37 12.41 -1.63
C GLN A 123 -11.05 11.28 -2.61
N TYR A 124 -9.93 11.30 -3.30
CA TYR A 124 -9.53 10.20 -4.19
C TYR A 124 -9.28 8.90 -3.43
N THR A 125 -8.60 8.93 -2.29
CA THR A 125 -8.44 7.78 -1.40
C THR A 125 -9.80 7.16 -1.06
N CYS A 126 -10.78 7.99 -0.68
CA CYS A 126 -12.11 7.51 -0.34
C CYS A 126 -12.89 7.00 -1.57
N ARG A 127 -12.74 7.63 -2.75
CA ARG A 127 -13.36 7.13 -3.99
C ARG A 127 -12.82 5.76 -4.37
N ILE A 128 -11.51 5.56 -4.28
CA ILE A 128 -10.86 4.27 -4.54
C ILE A 128 -11.36 3.22 -3.54
N ALA A 129 -11.39 3.55 -2.25
CA ALA A 129 -11.91 2.66 -1.21
C ALA A 129 -13.39 2.30 -1.45
N ASN A 130 -14.22 3.26 -1.86
CA ASN A 130 -15.63 3.02 -2.16
C ASN A 130 -15.80 2.18 -3.44
N ALA A 131 -14.99 2.41 -4.47
CA ALA A 131 -14.98 1.54 -5.65
C ALA A 131 -14.67 0.08 -5.25
N ILE A 132 -13.64 -0.16 -4.43
CA ILE A 132 -13.32 -1.50 -3.91
C ILE A 132 -14.50 -2.08 -3.11
N THR A 133 -15.15 -1.26 -2.29
CA THR A 133 -16.31 -1.66 -1.48
C THR A 133 -17.48 -2.09 -2.36
N VAL A 134 -17.78 -1.34 -3.41
CA VAL A 134 -18.82 -1.70 -4.40
C VAL A 134 -18.49 -3.03 -5.07
N PHE A 135 -17.23 -3.27 -5.45
CA PHE A 135 -16.81 -4.54 -6.05
C PHE A 135 -16.97 -5.70 -5.07
N SER A 136 -16.60 -5.50 -3.80
CA SER A 136 -16.80 -6.49 -2.75
C SER A 136 -18.28 -6.81 -2.56
N ALA A 137 -19.14 -5.78 -2.47
CA ALA A 137 -20.59 -5.94 -2.34
C ALA A 137 -21.21 -6.70 -3.51
N LEU A 138 -20.72 -6.48 -4.73
CA LEU A 138 -21.16 -7.17 -5.95
C LEU A 138 -20.48 -8.52 -6.18
N SER A 139 -19.58 -8.94 -5.27
CA SER A 139 -18.77 -10.16 -5.42
C SER A 139 -17.97 -10.20 -6.74
N PHE A 140 -17.48 -9.05 -7.18
CA PHE A 140 -16.63 -8.92 -8.35
C PHE A 140 -15.15 -9.04 -8.01
N MET A 141 -14.38 -9.53 -8.98
CA MET A 141 -12.93 -9.55 -8.86
C MET A 141 -12.38 -8.12 -8.90
N VAL A 142 -11.74 -7.70 -7.81
CA VAL A 142 -11.06 -6.41 -7.72
C VAL A 142 -9.78 -6.45 -8.55
N ASN A 143 -9.66 -5.54 -9.51
CA ASN A 143 -8.46 -5.35 -10.32
C ASN A 143 -8.23 -3.85 -10.54
N LEU A 144 -6.98 -3.46 -10.81
CA LEU A 144 -6.59 -2.06 -10.93
C LEU A 144 -7.42 -1.32 -11.99
N GLU A 145 -7.50 -1.88 -13.20
CA GLU A 145 -8.21 -1.26 -14.33
C GLU A 145 -9.67 -0.97 -13.99
N ALA A 146 -10.39 -1.96 -13.45
CA ALA A 146 -11.81 -1.80 -13.11
C ALA A 146 -12.04 -0.84 -11.94
N VAL A 147 -11.13 -0.78 -10.96
CA VAL A 147 -11.17 0.23 -9.89
C VAL A 147 -11.01 1.63 -10.48
N MET A 148 -10.03 1.82 -11.35
CA MET A 148 -9.75 3.12 -11.99
C MET A 148 -10.89 3.57 -12.90
N GLU A 149 -11.45 2.65 -13.68
CA GLU A 149 -12.64 2.89 -14.48
C GLU A 149 -13.85 3.30 -13.63
N THR A 150 -14.04 2.67 -12.47
CA THR A 150 -15.13 2.99 -11.54
C THR A 150 -14.95 4.36 -10.89
N VAL A 151 -13.71 4.72 -10.53
CA VAL A 151 -13.39 6.07 -10.06
C VAL A 151 -13.68 7.09 -11.16
N THR A 152 -13.28 6.81 -12.40
CA THR A 152 -13.55 7.67 -13.57
C THR A 152 -15.05 7.81 -13.82
N LEU A 153 -15.82 6.73 -13.70
CA LEU A 153 -17.29 6.76 -13.78
C LEU A 153 -17.88 7.65 -12.67
N SER A 154 -17.40 7.54 -11.43
CA SER A 154 -17.88 8.38 -10.34
C SER A 154 -17.65 9.87 -10.60
N LEU A 155 -16.53 10.21 -11.23
CA LEU A 155 -16.17 11.59 -11.60
C LEU A 155 -17.00 12.09 -12.78
N SER A 156 -17.20 11.27 -13.81
CA SER A 156 -17.98 11.65 -15.00
C SER A 156 -19.47 11.88 -14.68
N LEU A 157 -19.98 11.18 -13.67
CA LEU A 157 -21.32 11.37 -13.14
C LEU A 157 -21.41 12.52 -12.11
N ASN A 158 -20.29 13.18 -11.81
CA ASN A 158 -20.18 14.25 -10.81
C ASN A 158 -20.74 13.85 -9.43
N LEU A 159 -20.55 12.58 -9.05
CA LEU A 159 -21.02 12.05 -7.78
C LEU A 159 -20.05 12.45 -6.66
N GLY A 160 -20.57 12.79 -5.50
CA GLY A 160 -19.86 12.82 -4.23
C GLY A 160 -19.41 11.43 -3.80
N VAL A 161 -18.42 11.39 -2.91
CA VAL A 161 -17.82 10.14 -2.41
C VAL A 161 -18.88 9.21 -1.79
N HIS A 162 -19.81 9.77 -1.01
CA HIS A 162 -20.85 9.00 -0.31
C HIS A 162 -21.88 8.39 -1.27
N GLU A 163 -22.20 9.08 -2.38
CA GLU A 163 -23.17 8.63 -3.37
C GLU A 163 -22.69 7.36 -4.11
N MET A 164 -21.38 7.09 -4.13
CA MET A 164 -20.83 5.83 -4.67
C MET A 164 -21.32 4.59 -3.91
N LEU A 165 -21.78 4.74 -2.67
CA LEU A 165 -22.28 3.62 -1.87
C LEU A 165 -23.78 3.38 -2.05
N GLU A 166 -24.46 4.20 -2.86
CA GLU A 166 -25.89 4.05 -3.13
C GLU A 166 -26.19 2.94 -4.14
N ALA A 167 -27.38 2.36 -4.05
CA ALA A 167 -27.80 1.25 -4.91
C ALA A 167 -27.77 1.61 -6.41
N GLU A 168 -28.07 2.86 -6.76
CA GLU A 168 -28.01 3.32 -8.15
C GLU A 168 -26.59 3.19 -8.72
N PHE A 169 -25.58 3.60 -7.96
CA PHE A 169 -24.19 3.49 -8.41
C PHE A 169 -23.76 2.02 -8.52
N HIS A 170 -24.18 1.15 -7.59
CA HIS A 170 -23.90 -0.29 -7.67
C HIS A 170 -24.45 -0.91 -8.96
N VAL A 171 -25.67 -0.55 -9.35
CA VAL A 171 -26.28 -1.02 -10.60
C VAL A 171 -25.47 -0.55 -11.80
N ARG A 172 -25.03 0.71 -11.82
CA ARG A 172 -24.19 1.25 -12.92
C ARG A 172 -22.86 0.53 -13.04
N VAL A 173 -22.18 0.28 -11.91
CA VAL A 173 -20.92 -0.50 -11.88
C VAL A 173 -21.15 -1.94 -12.37
N ALA A 174 -22.26 -2.57 -11.98
CA ALA A 174 -22.62 -3.91 -12.46
C ALA A 174 -22.84 -3.97 -13.98
N VAL A 175 -23.52 -2.96 -14.54
CA VAL A 175 -23.72 -2.84 -16.00
C VAL A 175 -22.38 -2.66 -16.70
N GLN A 176 -21.54 -1.75 -16.23
CA GLN A 176 -20.22 -1.51 -16.81
C GLN A 176 -19.34 -2.78 -16.79
N GLU A 177 -19.29 -3.49 -15.67
CA GLU A 177 -18.52 -4.72 -15.56
C GLU A 177 -19.06 -5.82 -16.49
N ALA A 178 -20.39 -5.91 -16.67
CA ALA A 178 -21.00 -6.83 -17.64
C ALA A 178 -20.59 -6.50 -19.09
N GLU A 179 -20.59 -5.22 -19.46
CA GLU A 179 -20.14 -4.75 -20.77
C GLU A 179 -18.66 -5.07 -21.01
N ARG A 180 -17.80 -4.82 -20.02
CA ARG A 180 -16.36 -5.14 -20.06
C ARG A 180 -16.12 -6.63 -20.30
N ARG A 181 -16.87 -7.51 -19.62
CA ARG A 181 -16.78 -8.97 -19.83
C ARG A 181 -17.27 -9.39 -21.22
N SER A 182 -18.32 -8.75 -21.72
CA SER A 182 -18.88 -9.07 -23.04
C SER A 182 -17.91 -8.73 -24.19
N THR A 183 -17.17 -7.63 -24.07
CA THR A 183 -16.20 -7.20 -25.08
C THR A 183 -14.92 -8.04 -25.05
N SER A 184 -14.47 -8.44 -23.85
CA SER A 184 -13.35 -9.37 -23.69
C SER A 184 -13.64 -10.75 -24.30
N SER A 185 -14.87 -11.25 -24.14
CA SER A 185 -15.28 -12.54 -24.73
C SER A 185 -15.36 -12.53 -26.26
N ARG A 186 -15.54 -11.37 -26.91
CA ARG A 186 -15.57 -11.23 -28.38
C ARG A 186 -14.18 -11.13 -29.01
N ARG A 187 -13.14 -10.90 -28.21
CA ARG A 187 -11.75 -10.76 -28.66
C ARG A 187 -10.95 -12.07 -28.59
N LYS A 188 -11.55 -13.15 -28.09
CA LYS A 188 -11.01 -14.52 -28.12
C LYS A 188 -11.67 -15.32 -29.23
#